data_AF-A0A5B7C9V1-F1
#
_entry.id   AF-A0A5B7C9V1-F1
#
_cell.length_a   1.000
_cell.length_b   1.000
_cell.length_c   1.000
_cell.angle_alpha   90.00
_cell.angle_beta   90.00
_cell.angle_gamma   90.00
#
_symmetry.space_group_name_H-M   'P 1'
#
loop_
_entity.id
_entity.type
_entity.pdbx_description
1 polymer ?
#
loop_
_entity_poly.entity_id
_entity_poly.type
_entity_poly.pdbx_seq_one_letter_code
_entity_poly.pdbx_strand_id
1 'polypeptide(L)'
;VSSFNDRLRDRLQKSVFWARCLQQVLSLGQEDMVDFMELLLSPTSKTDVLKATLAGDAIIGSMASIYTPGSGYVLLHHVVGETDGDRNIWSHVEGGMGSVSLAISKAAREAGAHIVTSAEVSQLMIEDSGTVNG
;
A
#
# COMPACT_ATOMS: atom_id res chain seq x y z
N VAL A 1 34.20 -21.48 -10.45
CA VAL A 1 33.08 -21.69 -11.41
C VAL A 1 31.71 -21.23 -10.87
N SER A 2 31.41 -21.36 -9.56
CA SER A 2 30.15 -20.87 -8.94
C SER A 2 29.86 -19.37 -9.16
N SER A 3 30.82 -18.50 -8.84
CA SER A 3 30.62 -17.03 -8.81
C SER A 3 30.17 -16.38 -10.13
N PHE A 4 30.49 -16.99 -11.28
CA PHE A 4 30.07 -16.48 -12.58
C PHE A 4 28.62 -16.88 -12.90
N ASN A 5 28.24 -18.11 -12.55
CA ASN A 5 26.89 -18.64 -12.76
C ASN A 5 25.88 -17.97 -11.81
N ASP A 6 26.30 -17.69 -10.58
CA ASP A 6 25.49 -16.97 -9.58
C ASP A 6 25.23 -15.52 -10.03
N ARG A 7 26.22 -14.87 -10.64
CA ARG A 7 26.12 -13.51 -11.18
C ARG A 7 25.22 -13.43 -12.42
N LEU A 8 25.27 -14.45 -13.29
CA LEU A 8 24.37 -14.57 -14.43
C LEU A 8 22.92 -14.85 -13.99
N ARG A 9 22.72 -15.71 -12.98
CA ARG A 9 21.40 -15.98 -12.42
C ARG A 9 20.78 -14.76 -11.76
N ASP A 10 21.57 -13.97 -11.02
CA ASP A 10 21.13 -12.69 -10.43
C ASP A 10 20.74 -11.66 -11.51
N ARG A 11 21.54 -11.53 -12.59
CA ARG A 11 21.22 -10.66 -13.73
C ARG A 11 19.93 -11.08 -14.43
N LEU A 12 19.73 -12.38 -14.61
CA LEU A 12 18.50 -12.94 -15.20
C LEU A 12 17.29 -12.71 -14.30
N GLN A 13 17.39 -12.97 -12.99
CA GLN A 13 16.30 -12.74 -12.03
C GLN A 13 15.92 -11.26 -11.96
N LYS A 14 16.91 -10.35 -11.94
CA LYS A 14 16.66 -8.91 -12.01
C LYS A 14 15.97 -8.52 -13.32
N SER A 15 16.39 -9.08 -14.45
CA SER A 15 15.75 -8.79 -15.75
C SER A 15 14.29 -9.27 -15.81
N VAL A 16 13.98 -10.44 -15.23
CA VAL A 16 12.61 -10.97 -15.15
C VAL A 16 11.78 -10.13 -14.19
N PHE A 17 12.34 -9.71 -13.06
CA PHE A 17 11.70 -8.79 -12.12
C PHE A 17 11.34 -7.46 -12.79
N TRP A 18 12.29 -6.82 -13.46
CA TRP A 18 12.05 -5.54 -14.15
C TRP A 18 11.10 -5.68 -15.35
N ALA A 19 11.17 -6.80 -16.09
CA ALA A 19 10.22 -7.08 -17.16
C ALA A 19 8.78 -7.25 -16.63
N ARG A 20 8.60 -7.92 -15.48
CA ARG A 20 7.30 -8.04 -14.82
C ARG A 20 6.81 -6.70 -14.29
N CYS A 21 7.65 -5.90 -13.64
CA CYS A 21 7.28 -4.54 -13.24
C CYS A 21 6.87 -3.69 -14.44
N LEU A 22 7.62 -3.73 -15.54
CA LEU A 22 7.29 -2.99 -16.76
C LEU A 22 5.99 -3.48 -17.39
N GLN A 23 5.78 -4.80 -17.46
CA GLN A 23 4.54 -5.39 -17.96
C GLN A 23 3.34 -5.04 -17.08
N GLN A 24 3.52 -5.00 -15.76
CA GLN A 24 2.47 -4.63 -14.81
C GLN A 24 2.12 -3.15 -14.94
N VAL A 25 3.12 -2.27 -15.07
CA VAL A 25 2.94 -0.83 -15.32
C VAL A 25 2.28 -0.56 -16.68
N LEU A 26 2.64 -1.30 -17.72
CA LEU A 26 2.01 -1.19 -19.04
C LEU A 26 0.60 -1.82 -19.07
N SER A 27 0.33 -2.76 -18.18
CA SER A 27 -1.00 -3.38 -18.05
C SER A 27 -1.94 -2.55 -17.19
N LEU A 28 -1.44 -1.65 -16.31
CA LEU A 28 -2.27 -0.69 -15.57
C LEU A 28 -3.16 0.02 -16.59
N GLY A 29 -4.46 -0.23 -16.48
CA GLY A 29 -5.43 0.02 -17.53
C GLY A 29 -5.44 1.49 -17.91
N GLN A 30 -5.01 1.78 -19.14
CA GLN A 30 -5.12 3.12 -19.72
C GLN A 30 -6.58 3.59 -19.70
N GLU A 31 -7.52 2.67 -19.88
CA GLU A 31 -8.97 2.89 -19.81
C GLU A 31 -9.40 3.39 -18.41
N ASP A 32 -9.04 2.68 -17.33
CA ASP A 32 -9.41 3.06 -15.95
C ASP A 32 -8.86 4.45 -15.58
N MET A 33 -7.65 4.78 -16.05
CA MET A 33 -7.04 6.10 -15.84
C MET A 33 -7.74 7.19 -16.66
N VAL A 34 -8.19 6.89 -17.88
CA VAL A 34 -8.94 7.83 -18.72
C VAL A 34 -10.32 8.08 -18.11
N ASP A 35 -11.03 7.04 -17.66
CA ASP A 35 -12.31 7.15 -16.97
C ASP A 35 -12.17 7.93 -15.65
N PHE A 36 -11.08 7.71 -14.92
CA PHE A 36 -10.76 8.47 -13.71
C PHE A 36 -10.50 9.96 -14.02
N MET A 37 -9.75 10.25 -15.07
CA MET A 37 -9.49 11.62 -15.51
C MET A 37 -10.75 12.30 -16.04
N GLU A 38 -11.60 11.59 -16.78
CA GLU A 38 -12.91 12.07 -17.20
C GLU A 38 -13.78 12.37 -15.98
N LEU A 39 -13.85 11.44 -15.02
CA LEU A 39 -14.52 11.64 -13.75
C LEU A 39 -13.97 12.87 -13.04
N LEU A 40 -12.65 13.06 -12.92
CA LEU A 40 -12.07 14.20 -12.22
C LEU A 40 -12.31 15.54 -12.94
N LEU A 41 -12.18 15.57 -14.26
CA LEU A 41 -12.12 16.78 -15.09
C LEU A 41 -13.45 17.17 -15.75
N SER A 42 -14.49 16.30 -15.69
CA SER A 42 -15.81 16.59 -16.27
C SER A 42 -16.40 17.90 -15.70
N PRO A 43 -16.69 18.93 -16.53
CA PRO A 43 -17.12 20.24 -16.03
C PRO A 43 -18.56 20.30 -15.50
N THR A 44 -19.42 19.33 -15.85
CA THR A 44 -20.88 19.58 -15.93
C THR A 44 -21.81 18.64 -15.17
N SER A 45 -21.35 17.63 -14.42
CA SER A 45 -22.31 16.71 -13.78
C SER A 45 -21.81 16.00 -12.52
N LYS A 46 -21.30 16.74 -11.53
CA LYS A 46 -21.12 16.19 -10.18
C LYS A 46 -22.16 16.77 -9.24
N THR A 47 -23.18 15.97 -8.93
CA THR A 47 -24.09 16.25 -7.83
C THR A 47 -23.28 16.35 -6.52
N ASP A 48 -23.79 17.07 -5.53
CA ASP A 48 -23.11 17.17 -4.23
C ASP A 48 -22.99 15.79 -3.55
N VAL A 49 -23.91 14.87 -3.85
CA VAL A 49 -23.82 13.46 -3.45
C VAL A 49 -22.58 12.78 -4.04
N LEU A 50 -22.37 12.91 -5.36
CA LEU A 50 -21.19 12.32 -6.01
C LEU A 50 -19.89 12.93 -5.48
N LYS A 51 -19.85 14.25 -5.26
CA LYS A 51 -18.69 14.91 -4.65
C LYS A 51 -18.42 14.39 -3.24
N ALA A 52 -19.46 14.21 -2.43
CA ALA A 52 -19.33 13.70 -1.07
C ALA A 52 -18.80 12.25 -1.04
N THR A 53 -19.30 11.38 -1.93
CA THR A 53 -18.82 10.00 -2.05
C THR A 53 -17.35 9.94 -2.44
N LEU A 54 -16.95 10.68 -3.48
CA LEU A 54 -15.55 10.73 -3.92
C LEU A 54 -14.64 11.38 -2.88
N ALA A 55 -15.13 12.40 -2.17
CA ALA A 55 -14.39 13.05 -1.10
C ALA A 55 -14.12 12.08 0.06
N GLY A 56 -15.10 11.24 0.41
CA GLY A 56 -14.92 10.19 1.42
C GLY A 56 -13.85 9.17 1.03
N ASP A 57 -13.90 8.69 -0.22
CA ASP A 57 -12.91 7.75 -0.75
C ASP A 57 -11.51 8.38 -0.86
N ALA A 58 -11.43 9.67 -1.22
CA ALA A 58 -10.16 10.40 -1.32
C ALA A 58 -9.43 10.65 0.02
N ILE A 59 -10.05 10.35 1.16
CA ILE A 59 -9.39 10.51 2.47
C ILE A 59 -9.45 9.26 3.34
N ILE A 60 -10.07 8.17 2.86
CA ILE A 60 -10.27 6.97 3.66
C ILE A 60 -8.92 6.39 4.12
N GLY A 61 -8.82 6.09 5.42
CA GLY A 61 -7.57 5.63 6.02
C GLY A 61 -6.46 6.68 6.14
N SER A 62 -6.68 7.91 5.66
CA SER A 62 -5.76 9.04 5.86
C SER A 62 -6.21 9.92 7.03
N MET A 63 -5.26 10.55 7.72
CA MET A 63 -5.53 11.63 8.67
C MET A 63 -5.56 13.01 7.98
N ALA A 64 -5.68 13.05 6.65
CA ALA A 64 -5.59 14.27 5.86
C ALA A 64 -6.98 14.86 5.56
N SER A 65 -7.03 16.17 5.35
CA SER A 65 -8.24 16.84 4.90
C SER A 65 -8.44 16.61 3.40
N ILE A 66 -9.69 16.66 2.94
CA ILE A 66 -10.01 16.64 1.49
C ILE A 66 -9.31 17.78 0.73
N TYR A 67 -9.00 18.90 1.43
CA TYR A 67 -8.31 20.05 0.87
C TYR A 67 -6.78 19.96 0.94
N THR A 68 -6.23 18.94 1.60
CA THR A 68 -4.77 18.75 1.67
C THR A 68 -4.25 18.42 0.27
N PRO A 69 -3.23 19.14 -0.25
CA PRO A 69 -2.62 18.82 -1.53
C PRO A 69 -2.17 17.36 -1.58
N GLY A 70 -2.58 16.64 -2.61
CA GLY A 70 -2.28 15.22 -2.78
C GLY A 70 -3.30 14.26 -2.16
N SER A 71 -4.34 14.72 -1.46
CA SER A 71 -5.43 13.86 -0.94
C SER A 71 -6.06 12.98 -2.03
N GLY A 72 -6.27 13.53 -3.23
CA GLY A 72 -6.78 12.78 -4.39
C GLY A 72 -5.95 11.56 -4.83
N TYR A 73 -4.71 11.42 -4.34
CA TYR A 73 -3.91 10.22 -4.55
C TYR A 73 -4.56 8.98 -3.92
N VAL A 74 -5.23 9.10 -2.77
CA VAL A 74 -5.86 7.95 -2.09
C VAL A 74 -6.99 7.38 -2.96
N LEU A 75 -7.83 8.26 -3.51
CA LEU A 75 -8.87 7.89 -4.47
C LEU A 75 -8.26 7.22 -5.70
N LEU A 76 -7.18 7.79 -6.27
CA LEU A 76 -6.49 7.15 -7.39
C LEU A 76 -5.97 5.76 -7.00
N HIS A 77 -5.36 5.62 -5.83
CA HIS A 77 -4.83 4.35 -5.32
C HIS A 77 -5.93 3.29 -5.17
N HIS A 78 -7.14 3.66 -4.78
CA HIS A 78 -8.28 2.73 -4.73
C HIS A 78 -8.79 2.35 -6.12
N VAL A 79 -8.79 3.29 -7.07
CA VAL A 79 -9.22 3.07 -8.47
C VAL A 79 -8.19 2.32 -9.31
N VAL A 80 -6.91 2.31 -8.94
CA VAL A 80 -5.88 1.50 -9.63
C VAL A 80 -5.46 0.27 -8.82
N GLY A 81 -5.99 0.14 -7.62
CA GLY A 81 -5.64 -0.92 -6.68
C GLY A 81 -6.11 -2.28 -7.18
N GLU A 82 -5.29 -3.30 -6.93
CA GLU A 82 -5.57 -4.69 -7.29
C GLU A 82 -5.49 -5.55 -6.04
N THR A 83 -6.38 -6.53 -5.91
CA THR A 83 -6.25 -7.61 -4.94
C THR A 83 -6.44 -8.95 -5.63
N ASP A 84 -5.51 -9.89 -5.41
CA ASP A 84 -5.55 -11.25 -5.96
C ASP A 84 -5.74 -11.34 -7.50
N GLY A 85 -5.18 -10.39 -8.25
CA GLY A 85 -5.32 -10.33 -9.70
C GLY A 85 -6.52 -9.50 -10.20
N ASP A 86 -7.47 -9.19 -9.31
CA ASP A 86 -8.68 -8.45 -9.64
C ASP A 86 -8.53 -6.96 -9.30
N ARG A 87 -8.91 -6.11 -10.26
CA ARG A 87 -8.80 -4.65 -10.14
C ARG A 87 -10.02 -4.04 -9.49
N ASN A 88 -9.81 -2.92 -8.80
CA ASN A 88 -10.87 -2.04 -8.29
C ASN A 88 -11.76 -2.71 -7.25
N ILE A 89 -11.25 -3.75 -6.59
CA ILE A 89 -11.98 -4.50 -5.56
C ILE A 89 -11.42 -4.27 -4.17
N TRP A 90 -12.33 -4.33 -3.21
CA TRP A 90 -12.00 -4.40 -1.79
C TRP A 90 -12.14 -5.86 -1.36
N SER A 91 -11.07 -6.44 -0.83
CA SER A 91 -11.09 -7.80 -0.32
C SER A 91 -11.39 -7.84 1.16
N HIS A 92 -12.10 -8.88 1.58
CA HIS A 92 -12.26 -9.19 2.99
C HIS A 92 -11.20 -10.19 3.42
N VAL A 93 -10.57 -9.92 4.55
CA VAL A 93 -9.61 -10.86 5.12
C VAL A 93 -10.36 -11.98 5.82
N GLU A 94 -10.09 -13.22 5.47
CA GLU A 94 -10.64 -14.37 6.17
C GLU A 94 -10.25 -14.33 7.66
N GLY A 95 -11.24 -14.55 8.55
CA GLY A 95 -11.06 -14.37 10.00
C GLY A 95 -11.08 -12.90 10.48
N GLY A 96 -11.35 -11.95 9.58
CA GLY A 96 -11.47 -10.53 9.87
C GLY A 96 -10.14 -9.80 10.01
N MET A 97 -10.16 -8.46 10.10
CA MET A 97 -8.94 -7.63 10.11
C MET A 97 -7.94 -7.95 11.22
N GLY A 98 -8.39 -8.54 12.34
CA GLY A 98 -7.50 -8.97 13.42
C GLY A 98 -6.53 -10.08 13.00
N SER A 99 -6.88 -10.89 11.99
CA SER A 99 -6.00 -11.95 11.48
C SER A 99 -4.75 -11.39 10.79
N VAL A 100 -4.84 -10.21 10.17
CA VAL A 100 -3.69 -9.49 9.60
C VAL A 100 -2.68 -9.14 10.69
N SER A 101 -3.15 -8.53 11.78
CA SER A 101 -2.29 -8.17 12.93
C SER A 101 -1.65 -9.42 13.57
N LEU A 102 -2.38 -10.53 13.64
CA LEU A 102 -1.86 -11.80 14.14
C LEU A 102 -0.80 -12.40 13.21
N ALA A 103 -1.01 -12.33 11.88
CA ALA A 103 -0.03 -12.79 10.90
C ALA A 103 1.28 -11.99 10.98
N ILE A 104 1.19 -10.66 11.10
CA ILE A 104 2.36 -9.78 11.30
C ILE A 104 3.07 -10.13 12.62
N SER A 105 2.32 -10.29 13.71
CA SER A 105 2.84 -10.69 15.02
C SER A 105 3.59 -12.03 14.96
N LYS A 106 3.03 -13.02 14.25
CA LYS A 106 3.66 -14.33 14.03
C LYS A 106 4.97 -14.19 13.24
N ALA A 107 4.95 -13.48 12.11
CA ALA A 107 6.15 -13.27 11.28
C ALA A 107 7.26 -12.54 12.06
N ALA A 108 6.91 -11.54 12.86
CA ALA A 108 7.87 -10.83 13.71
C ALA A 108 8.50 -11.77 14.76
N ARG A 109 7.69 -12.61 15.41
CA ARG A 109 8.21 -13.62 16.36
C ARG A 109 9.11 -14.66 15.68
N GLU A 110 8.77 -15.10 14.48
CA GLU A 110 9.62 -16.00 13.67
C GLU A 110 10.95 -15.36 13.30
N ALA A 111 10.98 -14.03 13.10
CA ALA A 111 12.20 -13.25 12.90
C ALA A 111 12.98 -12.97 14.21
N GLY A 112 12.50 -13.46 15.36
CA GLY A 112 13.15 -13.31 16.67
C GLY A 112 12.67 -12.13 17.51
N ALA A 113 11.64 -11.39 17.08
CA ALA A 113 11.10 -10.29 17.88
C ALA A 113 10.33 -10.80 19.11
N HIS A 114 10.53 -10.16 20.26
CA HIS A 114 9.69 -10.37 21.43
C HIS A 114 8.52 -9.37 21.42
N ILE A 115 7.29 -9.88 21.44
CA ILE A 115 6.08 -9.04 21.52
C ILE A 115 5.51 -9.13 22.93
N VAL A 116 5.42 -7.98 23.60
CA VAL A 116 4.79 -7.81 24.92
C VAL A 116 3.50 -7.02 24.73
N THR A 117 2.40 -7.51 25.28
CA THR A 117 1.09 -6.85 25.24
C THR A 117 0.66 -6.43 26.64
N SER A 118 -0.27 -5.49 26.75
CA SER A 118 -0.77 -4.99 28.04
C SER A 118 0.34 -4.39 28.93
N ALA A 119 1.40 -3.87 28.32
CA ALA A 119 2.49 -3.20 28.99
C ALA A 119 2.60 -1.78 28.43
N GLU A 120 2.14 -0.80 29.20
CA GLU A 120 2.28 0.62 28.85
C GLU A 120 3.76 1.04 29.00
N VAL A 121 4.26 1.79 28.01
CA VAL A 121 5.64 2.29 28.04
C VAL A 121 5.69 3.51 28.96
N SER A 122 6.42 3.41 30.07
CA SER A 122 6.54 4.48 31.06
C SER A 122 7.62 5.52 30.73
N GLN A 123 8.77 5.06 30.20
CA GLN A 123 9.91 5.92 29.92
C GLN A 123 10.77 5.31 28.80
N LEU A 124 11.32 6.18 27.94
CA LEU A 124 12.36 5.81 26.98
C LEU A 124 13.73 6.17 27.58
N MET A 125 14.62 5.18 27.68
CA MET A 125 15.99 5.38 28.12
C MET A 125 16.87 5.59 26.90
N ILE A 126 17.17 6.85 26.60
CA ILE A 126 17.95 7.25 25.43
C ILE A 126 19.40 7.49 25.87
N GLU A 127 20.35 6.81 25.25
CA GLU A 127 21.78 7.03 25.47
C GLU A 127 22.26 8.31 24.77
N ASP A 128 23.46 8.80 25.08
CA ASP A 128 24.07 9.98 24.43
C ASP A 128 24.21 9.80 22.90
N SER A 129 24.18 8.56 22.42
CA SER A 129 24.18 8.19 20.99
C SER A 129 22.86 8.46 20.27
N GLY A 130 21.77 8.76 20.99
CA GLY A 130 20.41 8.85 20.46
C GLY A 130 19.76 7.49 20.15
N THR A 131 20.41 6.38 20.52
CA THR A 131 19.89 5.02 20.33
C THR A 131 19.18 4.55 21.60
N VAL A 132 18.11 3.77 21.44
CA VAL A 132 17.39 3.10 22.53
C VAL A 132 17.52 1.60 22.32
N ASN A 133 17.91 0.88 23.37
CA ASN A 133 17.92 -0.59 23.40
C ASN A 133 16.65 -1.07 24.11
N GLY A 134 15.87 -1.93 23.45
CA GLY A 134 14.62 -2.50 23.95
C GLY A 134 14.37 -3.89 23.38
#